data_AF-A0A845GGD4-F1
#
_entry.id   AF-A0A845GGD4-F1
#
_cell.length_a   1.000
_cell.length_b   1.000
_cell.length_c   1.000
_cell.angle_alpha   90.00
_cell.angle_beta   90.00
_cell.angle_gamma   90.00
#
_symmetry.space_group_name_H-M   'P 1'
#
loop_
_entity.id
_entity.type
_entity.pdbx_description
1 polymer ?
#
loop_
_entity_poly.entity_id
_entity_poly.type
_entity_poly.pdbx_seq_one_letter_code
_entity_poly.pdbx_strand_id
1 'polypeptide(L)' 'MATQKNWIIKYVAGNPAMFTRVTTDAAGPVRRSEALAGAEKVAANGWRVWVEHAVTGERIFESDVEKSFT' A
#
# COMPACT_ATOMS: atom_id res chain seq x y z
N MET A 1 2.22 -18.58 13.56
CA MET A 1 1.81 -17.23 13.98
C MET A 1 1.18 -16.51 12.78
N ALA A 2 -0.06 -16.06 12.94
CA ALA A 2 -0.92 -15.25 12.05
C ALA A 2 -0.87 -15.49 10.52
N THR A 3 -1.58 -16.54 10.07
CA THR A 3 -1.99 -16.81 8.67
C THR A 3 -3.10 -15.88 8.14
N GLN A 4 -3.49 -14.85 8.91
CA GLN A 4 -4.65 -14.02 8.57
C GLN A 4 -4.33 -13.04 7.44
N LYS A 5 -5.23 -13.04 6.45
CA LYS A 5 -5.22 -12.13 5.32
C LYS A 5 -5.99 -10.87 5.71
N ASN A 6 -5.29 -9.90 6.28
CA ASN A 6 -5.91 -8.68 6.80
C ASN A 6 -5.30 -7.41 6.20
N TRP A 7 -4.35 -7.53 5.27
CA TRP A 7 -3.58 -6.38 4.78
C TRP A 7 -3.95 -6.06 3.35
N ILE A 8 -4.15 -4.77 3.09
CA ILE A 8 -4.53 -4.25 1.79
C ILE A 8 -3.45 -3.29 1.34
N ILE A 9 -2.99 -3.47 0.10
CA ILE A 9 -2.10 -2.52 -0.56
C ILE A 9 -2.98 -1.45 -1.23
N LYS A 10 -2.70 -0.19 -0.93
CA LYS A 10 -3.30 0.95 -1.62
C LYS A 10 -2.21 1.79 -2.28
N TYR A 11 -2.50 2.30 -3.46
CA TYR A 11 -1.54 3.07 -4.22
C TYR A 11 -2.20 4.13 -5.11
N VAL A 12 -1.45 5.17 -5.44
CA VAL A 12 -1.78 6.14 -6.49
C VAL A 12 -0.77 5.96 -7.61
N ALA A 13 -1.24 5.48 -8.76
CA ALA A 13 -0.37 5.21 -9.90
C ALA A 13 0.03 6.51 -10.61
N GLY A 14 1.31 6.59 -11.01
CA GLY A 14 1.86 7.71 -11.76
C GLY A 14 2.39 8.83 -10.86
N ASN A 15 2.49 10.05 -11.43
CA ASN A 15 2.97 11.23 -10.70
C ASN A 15 1.98 11.64 -9.60
N PRO A 16 2.37 11.57 -8.33
CA PRO A 16 1.47 11.87 -7.22
C PRO A 16 1.14 13.35 -7.02
N ALA A 17 1.87 14.26 -7.67
CA ALA A 17 1.50 15.67 -7.73
C ALA A 17 0.35 15.94 -8.72
N MET A 18 0.12 15.01 -9.67
CA MET A 18 -0.89 15.15 -10.72
C MET A 18 -2.08 14.21 -10.51
N PHE A 19 -1.82 13.02 -9.97
CA PHE A 19 -2.85 12.01 -9.74
C PHE A 19 -3.14 11.88 -8.25
N THR A 20 -4.43 11.80 -7.92
CA THR A 20 -4.93 11.67 -6.54
C THR A 20 -5.80 10.43 -6.35
N ARG A 21 -6.05 9.69 -7.44
CA ARG A 21 -6.93 8.53 -7.40
C ARG A 21 -6.25 7.37 -6.69
N VAL A 22 -6.74 7.08 -5.49
CA VAL A 22 -6.34 5.91 -4.72
C VAL A 22 -6.95 4.66 -5.34
N THR A 23 -6.10 3.68 -5.59
CA THR A 23 -6.45 2.37 -6.10
C THR A 23 -6.11 1.34 -5.03
N THR A 24 -7.02 0.38 -4.86
CA THR A 24 -6.82 -0.75 -3.96
C THR A 24 -6.40 -1.96 -4.79
N ASP A 25 -5.37 -2.68 -4.35
CA ASP A 25 -4.97 -3.91 -5.01
C ASP A 25 -6.10 -4.96 -4.95
N ALA A 26 -6.47 -5.49 -6.12
CA ALA A 26 -7.58 -6.41 -6.28
C ALA A 26 -7.31 -7.80 -5.66
N ALA A 27 -6.05 -8.10 -5.34
CA ALA A 27 -5.66 -9.34 -4.67
C ALA A 27 -5.90 -9.31 -3.14
N GLY A 28 -6.21 -8.14 -2.56
CA GLY A 28 -6.41 -7.95 -1.12
C GLY A 28 -7.77 -8.45 -0.59
N PRO A 29 -7.88 -8.74 0.72
CA PRO A 29 -6.82 -8.75 1.73
C PRO A 29 -5.81 -9.90 1.55
N VAL A 30 -4.53 -9.63 1.81
CA VAL A 30 -3.42 -10.59 1.74
C VAL A 30 -2.69 -10.70 3.08
N ARG A 31 -1.73 -11.64 3.17
CA ARG A 31 -0.87 -11.78 4.35
C ARG A 31 0.07 -10.59 4.47
N ARG A 32 0.55 -10.32 5.68
CA ARG A 32 1.46 -9.20 5.97
C ARG A 32 2.71 -9.19 5.08
N SER A 33 3.38 -10.33 4.98
CA SER A 33 4.60 -10.47 4.18
C SER A 33 4.35 -10.25 2.68
N GLU A 34 3.23 -10.76 2.16
CA GLU A 34 2.82 -10.57 0.77
C GLU A 34 2.48 -9.09 0.51
N ALA A 35 1.76 -8.44 1.43
CA ALA A 35 1.43 -7.03 1.33
C ALA A 35 2.68 -6.14 1.27
N LEU A 36 3.65 -6.39 2.17
CA LEU A 36 4.90 -5.64 2.21
C LEU A 36 5.72 -5.84 0.93
N ALA A 37 5.88 -7.09 0.48
CA ALA A 37 6.62 -7.38 -0.76
C ALA A 37 5.94 -6.80 -2.00
N GLY A 38 4.61 -6.76 -2.05
CA GLY A 38 3.86 -6.11 -3.12
C GLY A 38 4.02 -4.58 -3.08
N ALA A 39 3.90 -3.99 -1.89
CA ALA A 39 4.04 -2.55 -1.70
C ALA A 39 5.45 -2.05 -2.04
N GLU A 40 6.51 -2.79 -1.70
CA GLU A 40 7.89 -2.46 -2.09
C GLU A 40 8.06 -2.42 -3.62
N LYS A 41 7.49 -3.40 -4.34
CA LYS A 41 7.52 -3.41 -5.80
C LYS A 41 6.78 -2.23 -6.42
N VAL A 42 5.66 -1.82 -5.83
CA VAL A 42 4.91 -0.64 -6.30
C VAL A 42 5.68 0.64 -5.98
N ALA A 43 6.29 0.74 -4.80
CA ALA A 43 7.09 1.88 -4.37
C ALA A 43 8.30 2.10 -5.28
N ALA A 44 8.89 1.02 -5.81
CA ALA A 44 9.98 1.10 -6.77
C ALA A 44 9.63 1.85 -8.08
N ASN A 45 8.33 2.00 -8.41
CA ASN A 45 7.88 2.82 -9.53
C ASN A 45 7.84 4.34 -9.22
N GLY A 46 8.23 4.74 -8.00
CA GLY A 46 8.12 6.13 -7.54
C GLY A 46 6.68 6.58 -7.26
N TRP A 47 5.78 5.62 -7.08
CA TRP A 47 4.36 5.88 -6.82
C TRP A 47 4.10 6.01 -5.32
N ARG A 48 3.02 6.71 -4.98
CA ARG A 48 2.51 6.68 -3.61
C ARG A 48 1.89 5.31 -3.36
N VAL A 49 2.37 4.62 -2.33
CA VAL A 49 1.81 3.33 -1.90
C VAL A 49 1.92 3.21 -0.39
N TRP A 50 0.90 2.60 0.20
CA TRP A 50 0.88 2.22 1.61
C TRP A 50 0.17 0.89 1.79
N VAL A 51 0.44 0.25 2.93
CA VAL A 51 -0.26 -0.97 3.36
C VAL A 51 -1.08 -0.62 4.59
N GLU A 52 -2.37 -0.89 4.53
CA GLU A 52 -3.30 -0.69 5.64
C GLU A 52 -4.00 -2.00 6.03
N HIS A 53 -4.38 -2.10 7.30
CA HIS A 53 -5.19 -3.18 7.81
C HIS A 53 -6.65 -3.01 7.37
N ALA A 54 -7.25 -4.05 6.79
CA ALA A 54 -8.58 -4.05 6.19
C ALA A 54 -9.70 -3.62 7.16
N VAL A 55 -9.55 -3.96 8.45
CA VAL A 55 -10.55 -3.66 9.50
C VAL A 55 -10.20 -2.41 10.32
N THR A 56 -8.99 -2.33 10.88
CA THR A 56 -8.60 -1.23 11.78
C THR A 56 -8.13 0.03 11.05
N GLY A 57 -7.78 -0.07 9.76
CA GLY A 57 -7.18 1.03 9.00
C GLY A 57 -5.72 1.34 9.39
N GLU A 58 -5.13 0.55 10.29
CA GLU A 58 -3.74 0.75 10.75
C GLU A 58 -2.76 0.58 9.58
N ARG A 59 -1.84 1.54 9.42
CA ARG A 59 -0.81 1.49 8.39
C ARG A 59 0.48 0.90 8.94
N ILE A 60 1.06 -0.04 8.19
CA ILE A 60 2.32 -0.71 8.57
C ILE A 60 3.46 -0.46 7.59
N PHE A 61 3.17 0.19 6.46
CA PHE A 61 4.14 0.55 5.45
C PHE A 61 3.64 1.75 4.67
N GLU A 62 4.55 2.66 4.36
CA GLU A 62 4.32 3.81 3.49
C GLU A 62 5.59 4.04 2.66
N SER A 63 5.43 4.24 1.36
CA SER A 63 6.52 4.69 0.48
C SER A 63 7.03 6.06 0.88
N ASP A 64 8.29 6.37 0.59
CA ASP A 64 8.86 7.69 0.89
C ASP A 64 8.09 8.83 0.20
N VAL A 65 7.51 8.55 -0.98
CA VAL A 65 6.67 9.49 -1.72
C VAL A 65 5.33 9.75 -1.01
N GLU A 66 4.74 8.73 -0.38
CA GLU A 66 3.56 8.90 0.48
C GLU A 66 3.92 9.68 1.75
N LYS A 67 5.03 9.33 2.41
CA LYS A 67 5.50 10.04 3.61
C LYS A 67 5.82 11.50 3.36
N SER A 68 6.27 11.86 2.15
CA SER A 68 6.54 13.25 1.77
C SER A 68 5.28 14.04 1.44
N PHE A 69 4.14 13.36 1.27
CA PHE A 69 2.85 13.96 0.96
C PHE A 69 1.98 14.19 2.21
N THR A 70 2.15 13.39 3.26
CA THR A 70 1.46 13.50 4.55
C THR A 70 2.17 14.47 5.48
#